data_AF-A0A1I3P2N5-F1
#
_entry.id   AF-A0A1I3P2N5-F1
#
_cell.length_a   1.000
_cell.length_b   1.000
_cell.length_c   1.000
_cell.angle_alpha   90.00
_cell.angle_beta   90.00
_cell.angle_gamma   90.00
#
_symmetry.space_group_name_H-M   'P 1'
#
loop_
_entity.id
_entity.type
_entity.pdbx_description
1 polymer ?
#
loop_
_entity_poly.entity_id
_entity_poly.type
_entity_poly.pdbx_seq_one_letter_code
_entity_poly.pdbx_strand_id
1 'polypeptide(L)'
;MHQPLGTVNHSAQVGQEPKFATEPLDLVAKITAPRPPTPRWVAFEVKSKMGPDVPFLSLSEAQQRSDYVQRAAEGAFAGIRQAERAKDAGMNRGRSWEGLIDQKMEIKEFMRAAQLRQVTKIHAKVELDRMGQPVGEIVTVDW
;
A
#
# COMPACT_ATOMS: atom_id res chain seq x y z
N MET A 1 14.82 46.85 35.64
CA MET A 1 14.63 45.50 36.20
C MET A 1 13.37 44.91 35.59
N HIS A 2 13.46 43.65 35.15
CA HIS A 2 12.39 42.72 34.72
C HIS A 2 11.46 43.11 33.56
N GLN A 3 11.79 42.60 32.36
CA GLN A 3 10.80 42.03 31.44
C GLN A 3 10.82 40.50 31.61
N PRO A 4 9.67 39.81 31.64
CA PRO A 4 9.65 38.35 31.69
C PRO A 4 10.05 37.76 30.33
N LEU A 5 11.09 36.92 30.36
CA LEU A 5 11.51 36.06 29.26
C LEU A 5 10.33 35.16 28.86
N GLY A 6 9.90 35.27 27.61
CA GLY A 6 8.98 34.31 27.02
C GLY A 6 9.65 32.94 26.98
N THR A 7 9.16 32.02 27.80
CA THR A 7 9.55 30.61 27.75
C THR A 7 8.97 30.02 26.47
N VAL A 8 9.76 29.98 25.40
CA VAL A 8 9.45 29.15 24.24
C VAL A 8 9.68 27.72 24.67
N ASN A 9 8.61 27.03 25.05
CA ASN A 9 8.66 25.58 25.22
C ASN A 9 8.96 24.95 23.85
N HIS A 10 10.23 24.62 23.64
CA HIS A 10 10.66 23.56 22.72
C HIS A 10 10.19 22.22 23.27
N SER A 11 8.87 21.99 23.22
CA SER A 11 8.33 20.65 23.29
C SER A 11 8.62 20.00 21.95
N ALA A 12 9.61 19.10 21.99
CA ALA A 12 10.06 18.21 20.94
C ALA A 12 9.05 18.06 19.81
N GLN A 13 9.45 18.46 18.60
CA GLN A 13 8.93 17.87 17.38
C GLN A 13 9.23 16.38 17.47
N VAL A 14 8.29 15.62 18.05
CA VAL A 14 8.16 14.19 17.87
C VAL A 14 8.33 13.97 16.38
N GLY A 15 9.42 13.29 16.02
CA GLY A 15 9.82 13.11 14.64
C GLY A 15 8.59 12.71 13.85
N GLN A 16 8.17 13.61 12.96
CA GLN A 16 7.34 13.19 11.85
C GLN A 16 8.21 12.20 11.10
N GLU A 17 8.03 10.91 11.39
CA GLU A 17 8.24 9.90 10.38
C GLU A 17 7.55 10.46 9.13
N PRO A 18 8.25 10.52 7.98
CA PRO A 18 7.60 10.93 6.76
C PRO A 18 6.39 10.03 6.61
N LYS A 19 5.20 10.59 6.83
CA LYS A 19 3.92 9.96 6.46
C LYS A 19 3.99 9.85 4.95
N PHE A 20 4.59 8.78 4.46
CA PHE A 20 4.31 8.32 3.12
C PHE A 20 2.85 7.90 3.17
N ALA A 21 1.98 8.81 2.75
CA ALA A 21 0.59 8.51 2.45
C ALA A 21 0.58 7.63 1.20
N THR A 22 1.00 6.38 1.37
CA THR A 22 0.83 5.33 0.39
C THR A 22 0.11 4.24 1.15
N GLU A 23 -1.21 4.33 1.17
CA GLU A 23 -2.05 3.20 1.54
C GLU A 23 -1.55 2.01 0.69
N PRO A 24 -1.01 0.96 1.32
CA PRO A 24 -0.47 -0.17 0.57
C PRO A 24 -1.63 -0.89 -0.14
N LEU A 25 -1.32 -1.52 -1.27
CA LEU A 25 -2.22 -2.51 -1.87
C LEU A 25 -2.24 -3.73 -0.97
N ASP A 26 -3.42 -4.32 -0.77
CA ASP A 26 -3.55 -5.53 0.07
C ASP A 26 -2.81 -6.73 -0.55
N LEU A 27 -2.96 -6.92 -1.87
CA LEU A 27 -2.29 -8.00 -2.58
C LEU A 27 -2.02 -7.64 -4.04
N VAL A 28 -0.88 -8.07 -4.55
CA VAL A 28 -0.50 -7.97 -5.96
C VAL A 28 0.00 -9.33 -6.43
N ALA A 29 -0.49 -9.76 -7.59
CA ALA A 29 -0.11 -11.04 -8.18
C ALA A 29 0.28 -10.88 -9.66
N LYS A 30 1.39 -11.52 -10.04
CA LYS A 30 1.83 -11.62 -11.43
C LYS A 30 1.07 -12.71 -12.15
N ILE A 31 0.58 -12.42 -13.34
CA ILE A 31 -0.02 -13.44 -14.21
C ILE A 31 1.14 -14.22 -14.86
N THR A 32 1.25 -15.51 -14.55
CA THR A 32 2.35 -16.36 -15.02
C THR A 32 2.31 -16.61 -16.53
N ALA A 33 1.12 -16.70 -17.12
CA ALA A 33 0.91 -16.98 -18.54
C ALA A 33 -0.10 -15.99 -19.17
N PRO A 34 0.28 -14.71 -19.32
CA PRO A 34 -0.60 -13.71 -19.91
C PRO A 34 -0.79 -14.01 -21.40
N ARG A 35 -2.03 -14.02 -21.87
CA ARG A 35 -2.34 -14.09 -23.31
C ARG A 35 -2.48 -12.68 -23.85
N PRO A 36 -1.80 -12.26 -24.92
CA PRO A 36 -2.04 -10.94 -25.50
C PRO A 36 -3.52 -10.79 -25.92
N PRO A 37 -4.18 -9.62 -25.74
CA PRO A 37 -3.68 -8.35 -25.20
C PRO A 37 -3.91 -8.15 -23.67
N THR A 38 -4.06 -9.23 -22.90
CA THR A 38 -4.50 -9.24 -21.48
C THR A 38 -3.48 -8.61 -20.51
N PRO A 39 -3.93 -8.08 -19.34
CA PRO A 39 -3.10 -7.67 -18.21
C PRO A 39 -1.98 -8.67 -17.88
N ARG A 40 -0.88 -8.14 -17.33
CA ARG A 40 0.26 -8.92 -16.81
C ARG A 40 0.20 -9.10 -15.29
N TRP A 41 -0.65 -8.34 -14.64
CA TRP A 41 -0.76 -8.25 -13.18
C TRP A 41 -2.21 -8.09 -12.75
N VAL A 42 -2.49 -8.55 -11.53
CA VAL A 42 -3.73 -8.29 -10.82
C VAL A 42 -3.39 -7.62 -9.50
N ALA A 43 -4.06 -6.50 -9.21
CA ALA A 43 -4.00 -5.81 -7.93
C ALA A 43 -5.34 -5.98 -7.22
N PHE A 44 -5.31 -6.42 -5.97
CA PHE A 44 -6.47 -6.64 -5.14
C PHE A 44 -6.55 -5.59 -4.04
N GLU A 45 -7.78 -5.14 -3.82
CA GLU A 45 -8.18 -4.44 -2.60
C GLU A 45 -9.26 -5.29 -1.93
N VAL A 46 -9.11 -5.58 -0.64
CA VAL A 46 -9.96 -6.50 0.11
C VAL A 46 -10.70 -5.74 1.19
N LYS A 47 -12.03 -5.72 1.11
CA LYS A 47 -12.88 -5.21 2.18
C LYS A 47 -13.58 -6.38 2.87
N SER A 48 -13.28 -6.55 4.15
CA SER A 48 -13.91 -7.56 4.98
C SER A 48 -14.97 -6.98 5.90
N LYS A 49 -15.97 -7.79 6.26
CA LYS A 49 -16.94 -7.47 7.31
C LYS A 49 -17.15 -8.66 8.24
N MET A 50 -17.66 -8.40 9.45
CA MET A 50 -17.99 -9.43 10.42
C MET A 50 -19.51 -9.61 10.48
N GLY A 51 -20.00 -10.71 9.92
CA GLY A 51 -21.43 -11.06 9.90
C GLY A 51 -22.30 -10.30 8.89
N PRO A 52 -23.58 -10.70 8.76
CA PRO A 52 -24.46 -10.27 7.67
C PRO A 52 -24.90 -8.81 7.78
N ASP A 53 -25.08 -8.31 9.01
CA ASP A 53 -25.73 -7.02 9.31
C ASP A 53 -24.81 -5.81 9.17
N VAL A 54 -23.50 -6.03 9.05
CA VAL A 54 -22.51 -4.97 8.85
C VAL A 54 -22.37 -4.71 7.34
N PRO A 55 -22.43 -3.48 6.84
CA PRO A 55 -22.14 -3.21 5.44
C PRO A 55 -20.64 -3.36 5.16
N PHE A 56 -20.30 -3.77 3.94
CA PHE A 56 -18.91 -3.67 3.47
C PHE A 56 -18.45 -2.22 3.46
N LEU A 57 -17.21 -2.00 3.88
CA LEU A 57 -16.56 -0.71 3.70
C LEU A 57 -16.42 -0.42 2.20
N SER A 58 -16.65 0.83 1.83
CA SER A 58 -16.30 1.32 0.49
C SER A 58 -14.79 1.47 0.35
N LEU A 59 -14.33 1.55 -0.90
CA LEU A 59 -12.98 1.98 -1.21
C LEU A 59 -12.75 3.40 -0.66
N SER A 60 -11.56 3.67 -0.11
CA SER A 60 -11.17 5.02 0.31
C SER A 60 -11.15 5.99 -0.89
N GLU A 61 -11.20 7.29 -0.64
CA GLU A 61 -11.05 8.29 -1.72
C GLU A 61 -9.74 8.10 -2.49
N ALA A 62 -8.67 7.70 -1.79
CA ALA A 62 -7.39 7.38 -2.42
C ALA A 62 -7.53 6.17 -3.35
N GLN A 63 -8.15 5.09 -2.89
CA GLN A 63 -8.37 3.86 -3.65
C GLN A 63 -9.23 4.10 -4.89
N GLN A 64 -10.22 4.98 -4.84
CA GLN A 64 -11.08 5.29 -5.99
C GLN A 64 -10.35 6.03 -7.12
N ARG A 65 -9.15 6.56 -6.89
CA ARG A 65 -8.41 7.29 -7.92
C ARG A 65 -7.87 6.36 -9.01
N SER A 66 -7.95 6.84 -10.26
CA SER A 66 -7.46 6.11 -11.42
C SER A 66 -5.98 5.74 -11.34
N ASP A 67 -5.17 6.61 -10.71
CA ASP A 67 -3.72 6.48 -10.54
C ASP A 67 -3.28 5.79 -9.23
N TYR A 68 -4.22 5.31 -8.40
CA TYR A 68 -3.90 4.76 -7.08
C TYR A 68 -2.88 3.61 -7.13
N VAL A 69 -3.11 2.60 -7.98
CA VAL A 69 -2.19 1.46 -8.15
C VAL A 69 -0.80 1.91 -8.54
N GLN A 70 -0.70 2.90 -9.44
CA GLN A 70 0.58 3.47 -9.84
C GLN A 70 1.27 4.15 -8.65
N ARG A 71 0.55 4.97 -7.88
CA ARG A 71 1.12 5.65 -6.71
C ARG A 71 1.54 4.69 -5.61
N ALA A 72 0.77 3.62 -5.38
CA ALA A 72 1.14 2.58 -4.43
C ALA A 72 2.45 1.90 -4.83
N ALA A 73 2.61 1.55 -6.11
CA ALA A 73 3.83 0.96 -6.65
C ALA A 73 5.04 1.92 -6.56
N GLU A 74 4.85 3.19 -6.90
CA GLU A 74 5.88 4.24 -6.77
C GLU A 74 6.31 4.44 -5.31
N GLY A 75 5.35 4.41 -4.37
CA GLY A 75 5.59 4.46 -2.93
C GLY A 75 6.45 3.31 -2.44
N ALA A 76 6.07 2.08 -2.77
CA ALA A 76 6.83 0.88 -2.41
C ALA A 76 8.26 0.93 -2.98
N PHE A 77 8.41 1.32 -4.25
CA PHE A 77 9.72 1.46 -4.88
C PHE A 77 10.60 2.53 -4.22
N ALA A 78 10.01 3.68 -3.85
CA ALA A 78 10.71 4.73 -3.12
C ALA A 78 11.16 4.28 -1.72
N GLY A 79 10.29 3.56 -1.00
CA GLY A 79 10.60 2.95 0.30
C GLY A 79 11.77 1.97 0.22
N ILE A 80 11.77 1.07 -0.76
CA ILE A 80 12.87 0.13 -1.00
C ILE A 80 14.18 0.85 -1.32
N ARG A 81 14.15 1.85 -2.20
CA ARG A 81 15.35 2.66 -2.49
C ARG A 81 15.89 3.36 -1.25
N GLN A 82 15.03 3.74 -0.32
CA GLN A 82 15.44 4.33 0.95
C GLN A 82 16.07 3.26 1.86
N ALA A 83 15.51 2.06 1.93
CA ALA A 83 16.07 0.94 2.70
C ALA A 83 17.47 0.54 2.21
N GLU A 84 17.69 0.46 0.89
CA GLU A 84 19.02 0.21 0.32
C GLU A 84 20.04 1.26 0.80
N ARG A 85 19.71 2.56 0.66
CA ARG A 85 20.58 3.63 1.13
C ARG A 85 20.84 3.57 2.64
N ALA A 86 19.82 3.23 3.43
CA ALA A 86 19.94 3.11 4.88
C ALA A 86 20.83 1.94 5.27
N LYS A 87 20.71 0.80 4.58
CA LYS A 87 21.56 -0.38 4.76
C LYS A 87 23.01 -0.06 4.44
N ASP A 88 23.26 0.54 3.28
CA ASP A 88 24.61 0.92 2.83
C ASP A 88 25.27 1.95 3.76
N ALA A 89 24.48 2.87 4.33
CA ALA A 89 24.96 3.89 5.25
C ALA A 89 24.98 3.47 6.73
N GLY A 90 24.65 2.22 7.06
CA GLY A 90 24.59 1.74 8.44
C GLY A 90 23.52 2.41 9.31
N MET A 91 22.49 3.01 8.70
CA MET A 91 21.42 3.74 9.38
C MET A 91 20.22 2.84 9.66
N ASN A 92 19.48 3.10 10.76
CA ASN A 92 18.24 2.38 11.07
C ASN A 92 17.00 2.96 10.38
N ARG A 93 17.03 4.26 10.04
CA ARG A 93 15.88 4.94 9.43
C ARG A 93 15.64 4.43 8.01
N GLY A 94 14.43 3.93 7.75
CA GLY A 94 14.03 3.39 6.44
C GLY A 94 14.23 1.88 6.27
N ARG A 95 14.79 1.18 7.27
CA ARG A 95 14.96 -0.28 7.25
C ARG A 95 13.66 -1.08 7.35
N SER A 96 12.52 -0.45 7.64
CA SER A 96 11.22 -1.12 7.60
C SER A 96 10.89 -1.74 6.24
N TRP A 97 11.54 -1.26 5.17
CA TRP A 97 11.42 -1.81 3.82
C TRP A 97 12.55 -2.78 3.43
N GLU A 98 13.48 -3.10 4.35
CA GLU A 98 14.65 -3.95 4.07
C GLU A 98 14.25 -5.34 3.58
N GLY A 99 13.19 -5.93 4.16
CA GLY A 99 12.65 -7.23 3.74
C GLY A 99 12.06 -7.27 2.33
N LEU A 100 11.89 -6.11 1.67
CA LEU A 100 11.37 -6.01 0.32
C LEU A 100 12.45 -5.65 -0.71
N ILE A 101 13.72 -5.49 -0.29
CA ILE A 101 14.84 -5.18 -1.21
C ILE A 101 14.97 -6.26 -2.29
N ASP A 102 14.84 -7.53 -1.94
CA ASP A 102 14.95 -8.64 -2.90
C ASP A 102 13.82 -8.64 -3.95
N GLN A 103 12.69 -7.99 -3.64
CA GLN A 103 11.53 -7.84 -4.54
C GLN A 103 11.60 -6.57 -5.40
N LYS A 104 12.66 -5.76 -5.29
CA LYS A 104 12.79 -4.47 -5.98
C LYS A 104 12.55 -4.56 -7.49
N MET A 105 13.08 -5.60 -8.13
CA MET A 105 12.93 -5.78 -9.58
C MET A 105 11.51 -6.12 -9.97
N GLU A 106 10.81 -6.91 -9.15
CA GLU A 106 9.41 -7.27 -9.36
C GLU A 106 8.49 -6.06 -9.18
N ILE A 107 8.73 -5.26 -8.13
CA ILE A 107 7.99 -4.01 -7.89
C ILE A 107 8.23 -3.00 -9.01
N LYS A 108 9.46 -2.92 -9.55
CA LYS A 108 9.75 -2.09 -10.73
C LYS A 108 8.99 -2.55 -11.98
N GLU A 109 8.87 -3.87 -12.18
CA GLU A 109 8.08 -4.42 -13.28
C GLU A 109 6.58 -4.12 -13.11
N PHE A 110 6.05 -4.29 -11.90
CA PHE A 110 4.66 -3.95 -11.57
C PHE A 110 4.37 -2.46 -11.79
N MET A 111 5.25 -1.57 -11.34
CA MET A 111 5.15 -0.12 -11.56
C MET A 111 5.07 0.22 -13.06
N ARG A 112 5.91 -0.41 -13.89
CA ARG A 112 5.86 -0.23 -15.34
C ARG A 112 4.54 -0.75 -15.93
N ALA A 113 4.05 -1.89 -15.46
CA ALA A 113 2.77 -2.45 -15.92
C ALA A 113 1.59 -1.53 -15.54
N ALA A 114 1.61 -0.92 -14.35
CA ALA A 114 0.59 0.04 -13.93
C ALA A 114 0.54 1.27 -14.87
N GLN A 115 1.71 1.81 -15.23
CA GLN A 115 1.81 2.92 -16.20
C GLN A 115 1.29 2.54 -17.59
N LEU A 116 1.54 1.31 -18.04
CA LEU A 116 1.11 0.79 -19.34
C LEU A 116 -0.35 0.28 -19.34
N ARG A 117 -1.10 0.46 -18.24
CA ARG A 117 -2.48 -0.07 -18.07
C ARG A 117 -2.57 -1.59 -18.26
N GLN A 118 -1.53 -2.32 -17.84
CA GLN A 118 -1.44 -3.78 -17.89
C GLN A 118 -1.73 -4.43 -16.53
N VAL A 119 -2.47 -3.73 -15.66
CA VAL A 119 -2.87 -4.21 -14.34
C VAL A 119 -4.39 -4.24 -14.30
N THR A 120 -4.97 -5.41 -14.00
CA THR A 120 -6.38 -5.51 -13.64
C THR A 120 -6.55 -5.22 -12.16
N LYS A 121 -7.55 -4.42 -11.85
CA LYS A 121 -7.91 -4.00 -10.50
C LYS A 121 -9.12 -4.81 -10.06
N ILE A 122 -9.01 -5.49 -8.93
CA ILE A 122 -10.10 -6.28 -8.37
C ILE A 122 -10.39 -5.77 -6.96
N HIS A 123 -11.64 -5.41 -6.70
CA HIS A 123 -12.14 -5.21 -5.35
C HIS A 123 -12.81 -6.51 -4.89
N ALA A 124 -12.21 -7.17 -3.92
CA ALA A 124 -12.71 -8.38 -3.29
C ALA A 124 -13.45 -8.04 -2.00
N LYS A 125 -14.62 -8.64 -1.82
CA LYS A 125 -15.46 -8.49 -0.62
C LYS A 125 -15.61 -9.85 0.05
N VAL A 126 -15.26 -9.91 1.33
CA VAL A 126 -15.25 -11.15 2.13
C VAL A 126 -16.03 -10.97 3.43
N GLU A 127 -17.03 -11.80 3.66
CA GLU A 127 -17.64 -11.91 4.99
C GLU A 127 -16.83 -12.88 5.84
N LEU A 128 -16.60 -12.53 7.11
CA LEU A 128 -15.88 -13.33 8.07
C LEU A 128 -16.78 -13.74 9.24
N ASP A 129 -16.56 -14.95 9.77
CA ASP A 129 -17.17 -15.41 11.02
C ASP A 129 -16.50 -14.78 12.24
N ARG A 130 -17.01 -15.11 13.44
CA ARG A 130 -16.47 -14.61 14.72
C ARG A 130 -15.04 -15.03 15.01
N MET A 131 -14.51 -16.03 14.30
CA MET A 131 -13.13 -16.50 14.39
C MET A 131 -12.24 -15.91 13.29
N GLY A 132 -12.78 -15.05 12.42
CA GLY A 132 -12.08 -14.44 11.29
C GLY A 132 -11.94 -15.36 10.08
N GLN A 133 -12.71 -16.45 10.00
CA GLN A 133 -12.72 -17.34 8.84
C GLN A 133 -13.68 -16.85 7.76
N PRO A 134 -13.35 -16.97 6.46
CA PRO A 134 -14.28 -16.64 5.38
C PRO A 134 -15.58 -17.44 5.47
N VAL A 135 -16.71 -16.75 5.33
CA VAL A 135 -18.05 -17.34 5.27
C VAL A 135 -18.64 -17.03 3.90
N GLY A 136 -19.08 -18.07 3.20
CA GLY A 136 -19.69 -17.94 1.87
C GLY A 136 -18.67 -17.66 0.77
N GLU A 137 -19.14 -17.09 -0.34
CA GLU A 137 -18.33 -16.81 -1.53
C GLU A 137 -17.64 -15.45 -1.44
N ILE A 138 -16.42 -15.37 -1.97
CA ILE A 138 -15.71 -14.11 -2.17
C ILE A 138 -16.30 -13.43 -3.40
N VAL A 139 -16.86 -12.24 -3.21
CA VAL A 139 -17.41 -11.45 -4.32
C VAL A 139 -16.33 -10.54 -4.87
N THR A 140 -16.00 -10.70 -6.15
CA THR A 140 -15.05 -9.84 -6.87
C THR A 140 -15.79 -8.91 -7.82
N VAL A 141 -15.49 -7.61 -7.75
CA VAL A 141 -15.99 -6.61 -8.69
C VAL A 141 -14.83 -5.84 -9.31
N ASP A 142 -15.02 -5.38 -10.54
CA ASP A 142 -14.08 -4.46 -11.18
C ASP A 142 -13.97 -3.19 -10.33
N TRP A 143 -12.73 -2.75 -10.13
CA TRP A 143 -12.38 -1.54 -9.38
C TRP A 143 -11.97 -0.40 -10.32
#